data_AF-A0A1K1TU13-F1
#
_entry.id   AF-A0A1K1TU13-F1
#
_cell.length_a   1.000
_cell.length_b   1.000
_cell.length_c   1.000
_cell.angle_alpha   90.00
_cell.angle_beta   90.00
_cell.angle_gamma   90.00
#
_symmetry.space_group_name_H-M   'P 1'
#
loop_
_entity.id
_entity.type
_entity.pdbx_description
1 polymer ?
#
loop_
_entity_poly.entity_id
_entity_poly.type
_entity_poly.pdbx_seq_one_letter_code
_entity_poly.pdbx_strand_id
1 'polypeptide(L)'
;MTKAELQAFAQAQVDLLKPKAADTQKASGQRAKGKLMFYEALLAVYGNTQTPEEFGLLDAVNDTFQEIGAFASGVTFFSKPEECCRTP
;
A
#
# COMPACT_ATOMS: atom_id res chain seq x y z
N MET A 1 10.55 -3.69 -8.77
CA MET A 1 9.12 -3.59 -9.12
C MET A 1 8.87 -2.16 -9.59
N THR A 2 8.28 -1.96 -10.76
CA THR A 2 7.89 -0.64 -11.27
C THR A 2 6.58 -0.17 -10.64
N LYS A 3 6.27 1.13 -10.78
CA LYS A 3 4.96 1.69 -10.36
C LYS A 3 3.78 0.92 -10.97
N ALA A 4 3.85 0.59 -12.26
CA ALA A 4 2.77 -0.13 -12.95
C ALA A 4 2.61 -1.57 -12.42
N GLU A 5 3.71 -2.25 -12.13
CA GLU A 5 3.69 -3.58 -11.51
C GLU A 5 3.12 -3.55 -10.09
N LEU A 6 3.47 -2.53 -9.29
CA LEU A 6 2.93 -2.36 -7.94
C LEU A 6 1.43 -2.04 -7.97
N GLN A 7 0.97 -1.21 -8.91
CA GLN A 7 -0.45 -0.93 -9.11
C GLN A 7 -1.23 -2.20 -9.51
N ALA A 8 -0.70 -2.98 -10.46
CA ALA A 8 -1.31 -4.24 -10.86
C ALA A 8 -1.36 -5.25 -9.70
N PHE A 9 -0.31 -5.32 -8.90
CA PHE A 9 -0.28 -6.14 -7.69
C PHE A 9 -1.33 -5.68 -6.68
N ALA A 10 -1.44 -4.38 -6.42
CA ALA A 10 -2.44 -3.83 -5.50
C ALA A 10 -3.88 -4.16 -5.94
N GLN A 11 -4.18 -4.05 -7.24
CA GLN A 11 -5.47 -4.44 -7.79
C GLN A 11 -5.76 -5.93 -7.58
N ALA A 12 -4.79 -6.81 -7.86
CA ALA A 12 -4.94 -8.24 -7.63
C ALA A 12 -5.17 -8.58 -6.13
N GLN A 13 -4.55 -7.83 -5.22
CA GLN A 13 -4.78 -7.98 -3.79
C GLN A 13 -6.19 -7.52 -3.38
N VAL A 14 -6.68 -6.39 -3.91
CA VAL A 14 -8.05 -5.93 -3.69
C VAL A 14 -9.06 -7.00 -4.10
N ASP A 15 -8.92 -7.55 -5.31
CA ASP A 15 -9.84 -8.57 -5.84
C ASP A 15 -9.83 -9.85 -5.00
N LEU A 16 -8.65 -10.26 -4.50
CA LEU A 16 -8.49 -11.41 -3.61
C LEU A 16 -9.09 -11.18 -2.20
N LEU A 17 -8.99 -9.96 -1.68
CA LEU A 17 -9.32 -9.63 -0.29
C LEU A 17 -10.79 -9.25 -0.11
N LYS A 18 -11.42 -8.61 -1.11
CA LYS A 18 -12.84 -8.22 -1.08
C LYS A 18 -13.78 -9.31 -0.55
N PRO A 19 -13.81 -10.54 -1.11
CA PRO A 19 -14.71 -11.57 -0.60
C PRO A 19 -14.39 -12.02 0.83
N LYS A 20 -13.11 -11.95 1.24
CA LYS A 20 -12.66 -12.36 2.58
C LYS A 20 -12.96 -11.31 3.65
N ALA A 21 -12.93 -10.03 3.26
CA ALA A 21 -13.23 -8.90 4.13
C ALA A 21 -14.73 -8.77 4.43
N ALA A 22 -15.60 -9.49 3.73
CA ALA A 22 -17.04 -9.49 3.96
C ALA A 22 -17.45 -10.14 5.30
N ASP A 23 -16.72 -11.17 5.76
CA ASP A 23 -16.98 -11.84 7.05
C ASP A 23 -15.95 -11.41 8.11
N THR A 24 -16.26 -10.35 8.84
CA THR A 24 -15.40 -9.85 9.94
C THR A 24 -15.67 -10.50 11.30
N GLN A 25 -16.51 -11.52 11.37
CA GLN A 25 -16.74 -12.27 12.62
C GLN A 25 -15.53 -13.13 13.00
N LYS A 26 -14.68 -13.45 12.01
CA LYS A 26 -13.45 -14.20 12.21
C LYS A 26 -12.24 -13.29 12.09
N ALA A 27 -11.19 -13.58 12.87
CA ALA A 27 -9.92 -12.85 12.82
C ALA A 27 -9.31 -12.79 11.41
N SER A 28 -9.52 -13.81 10.59
CA SER A 28 -9.06 -13.82 9.19
C SER A 28 -9.72 -12.75 8.33
N GLY A 29 -11.02 -12.50 8.50
CA GLY A 29 -11.71 -11.45 7.74
C GLY A 29 -11.45 -10.05 8.27
N GLN A 30 -11.24 -9.90 9.58
CA GLN A 30 -10.74 -8.65 10.16
C GLN A 30 -9.36 -8.27 9.58
N ARG A 31 -8.44 -9.26 9.51
CA ARG A 31 -7.14 -9.08 8.84
C ARG A 31 -7.28 -8.78 7.35
N ALA A 32 -8.20 -9.45 6.67
CA ALA A 32 -8.47 -9.20 5.25
C ALA A 32 -8.97 -7.77 5.03
N LYS A 33 -9.85 -7.27 5.90
CA LYS A 33 -10.34 -5.88 5.87
C LYS A 33 -9.20 -4.88 6.06
N GLY A 34 -8.32 -5.07 7.04
CA GLY A 34 -7.16 -4.19 7.25
C GLY A 34 -6.22 -4.14 6.04
N LYS A 35 -5.94 -5.31 5.43
CA LYS A 35 -5.15 -5.36 4.19
C LYS A 35 -5.86 -4.70 3.01
N LEU A 36 -7.17 -4.92 2.89
CA LEU A 36 -7.97 -4.32 1.81
C LEU A 36 -7.89 -2.80 1.87
N MET A 37 -8.06 -2.20 3.06
CA MET A 37 -7.93 -0.75 3.26
C MET A 37 -6.58 -0.21 2.79
N PHE A 38 -5.48 -0.91 3.10
CA PHE A 38 -4.15 -0.51 2.64
C PHE A 38 -4.03 -0.51 1.10
N TYR A 39 -4.49 -1.57 0.44
CA TYR A 39 -4.38 -1.66 -1.02
C TYR A 39 -5.36 -0.72 -1.74
N GLU A 40 -6.53 -0.46 -1.17
CA GLU A 40 -7.45 0.57 -1.68
C GLU A 40 -6.84 1.96 -1.58
N ALA A 41 -6.22 2.32 -0.44
CA ALA A 41 -5.48 3.58 -0.29
C ALA A 41 -4.36 3.72 -1.34
N LEU A 42 -3.60 2.66 -1.57
CA LEU A 42 -2.53 2.64 -2.58
C LEU A 42 -3.06 2.89 -4.00
N LEU A 43 -4.19 2.27 -4.36
CA LEU A 43 -4.84 2.52 -5.65
C LEU A 43 -5.41 3.94 -5.73
N ALA A 44 -5.97 4.46 -4.64
CA ALA A 44 -6.51 5.82 -4.59
C ALA A 44 -5.42 6.87 -4.85
N VAL A 45 -4.20 6.67 -4.33
CA VAL A 45 -3.04 7.53 -4.64
C VAL A 45 -2.71 7.52 -6.13
N TYR A 46 -2.80 6.37 -6.80
CA TYR A 46 -2.57 6.31 -8.25
C TYR A 46 -3.67 6.99 -9.08
N GLY A 47 -4.88 7.10 -8.53
CA GLY A 47 -5.98 7.89 -9.10
C GLY A 47 -5.97 9.37 -8.71
N ASN A 48 -5.11 9.82 -7.79
CA ASN A 48 -5.21 11.11 -7.09
C ASN A 48 -6.58 11.33 -6.41
N THR A 49 -7.18 10.27 -5.86
CA THR A 49 -8.49 10.30 -5.20
C THR A 49 -8.41 9.91 -3.73
N GLN A 50 -7.20 9.85 -3.16
CA GLN A 50 -6.99 9.47 -1.77
C GLN A 50 -7.53 10.54 -0.81
N THR A 51 -8.11 10.07 0.28
CA THR A 51 -8.45 10.89 1.45
C THR A 51 -7.19 11.23 2.27
N PRO A 52 -7.24 12.27 3.12
CA PRO A 52 -6.14 12.55 4.06
C PRO A 52 -5.78 11.37 4.96
N GLU A 53 -6.76 10.58 5.39
CA GLU A 53 -6.57 9.39 6.22
C GLU A 53 -5.83 8.28 5.46
N GLU A 54 -6.22 8.01 4.21
CA GLU A 54 -5.53 7.05 3.34
C GLU A 54 -4.10 7.50 3.03
N PHE A 55 -3.90 8.80 2.82
CA PHE A 55 -2.57 9.34 2.57
C PHE A 55 -1.68 9.23 3.81
N GLY A 56 -2.19 9.58 4.99
CA GLY A 56 -1.48 9.42 6.26
C GLY A 56 -1.12 7.97 6.58
N LEU A 57 -1.97 7.00 6.20
CA LEU A 57 -1.66 5.57 6.30
C LEU A 57 -0.45 5.20 5.44
N LEU A 58 -0.40 5.67 4.19
CA LEU A 58 0.69 5.38 3.28
C LEU A 58 1.98 6.10 3.67
N ASP A 59 1.87 7.34 4.19
CA ASP A 59 3.01 8.09 4.74
C ASP A 59 3.63 7.34 5.92
N ALA A 60 2.83 6.85 6.87
CA ALA A 60 3.36 6.07 8.00
C ALA A 60 4.11 4.81 7.57
N VAL A 61 3.62 4.12 6.52
CA VAL A 61 4.32 2.98 5.92
C VAL A 61 5.61 3.43 5.24
N ASN A 62 5.57 4.55 4.53
CA ASN A 62 6.73 5.11 3.86
C ASN A 62 7.82 5.56 4.83
N ASP A 63 7.45 6.26 5.91
CA ASP A 63 8.34 6.69 6.98
C ASP A 63 9.02 5.49 7.63
N THR A 64 8.27 4.39 7.83
CA THR A 64 8.83 3.12 8.32
C THR A 64 9.88 2.58 7.37
N PHE A 65 9.63 2.61 6.05
CA PHE A 65 10.61 2.15 5.07
C PHE A 65 11.84 3.07 4.96
N GLN A 66 11.67 4.38 5.14
CA GLN A 66 12.79 5.32 5.17
C GLN A 66 13.65 5.14 6.42
N GLU A 67 13.03 4.93 7.59
CA GLU A 67 13.73 4.67 8.86
C GLU A 67 14.64 3.44 8.78
N ILE A 68 14.19 2.37 8.11
CA ILE A 68 15.00 1.16 7.90
C ILE A 68 15.95 1.26 6.70
N GLY A 69 16.04 2.42 6.04
CA GLY A 69 16.95 2.68 4.92
C GLY A 69 16.55 2.02 3.60
N ALA A 70 15.30 1.56 3.45
CA ALA A 70 14.83 0.95 2.19
C ALA A 70 14.58 2.00 1.09
N PHE A 71 14.25 3.23 1.48
CA PHE A 71 14.11 4.39 0.59
C PHE A 71 14.84 5.61 1.15
N ALA A 72 15.34 6.47 0.27
CA ALA A 72 15.90 7.76 0.64
C ALA A 72 14.80 8.77 1.02
N SER A 73 15.20 9.82 1.75
CA SER A 73 14.32 10.96 2.04
C SER A 73 13.76 11.58 0.75
N GLY A 74 12.47 11.89 0.75
CA GLY A 74 11.76 12.47 -0.40
C GLY A 74 11.38 11.47 -1.50
N VAL A 75 11.72 10.18 -1.33
CA VAL A 75 11.26 9.10 -2.20
C VAL A 75 10.20 8.31 -1.47
N THR A 76 9.10 8.00 -2.16
CA THR A 76 8.05 7.16 -1.59
C THR A 76 7.98 5.80 -2.27
N PHE A 77 7.65 4.75 -1.50
CA PHE A 77 7.52 3.40 -2.06
C PHE A 77 6.44 3.32 -3.14
N PHE A 78 5.40 4.17 -3.04
CA PHE A 78 4.31 4.18 -4.01
C PHE A 78 4.62 5.05 -5.23
N SER A 79 5.43 6.12 -5.12
CA SER A 79 5.80 6.96 -6.27
C SER A 79 6.91 6.36 -7.13
N LYS A 80 7.92 5.74 -6.50
CA LYS A 80 9.09 5.16 -7.16
C LYS A 80 9.51 3.82 -6.52
N PRO A 81 8.65 2.78 -6.57
CA PRO A 81 8.96 1.49 -5.96
C PRO A 81 10.26 0.85 -6.47
N GLU A 82 10.67 1.16 -7.70
CA GLU A 82 11.90 0.67 -8.31
C GLU A 82 13.18 1.25 -7.69
N GLU A 83 13.05 2.31 -6.88
CA GLU A 83 14.15 2.85 -6.09
C GLU A 83 14.36 2.11 -4.77
N CYS A 84 13.47 1.16 -4.39
CA CYS A 84 13.71 0.37 -3.18
C CYS A 84 15.06 -0.30 -3.25
N CYS A 85 15.75 -0.27 -2.11
CA CYS A 85 16.80 -1.23 -1.86
C CYS A 85 17.98 -1.07 -2.84
N ARG A 86 18.04 0.06 -3.56
CA ARG A 86 19.24 0.49 -4.29
C ARG A 86 20.22 0.92 -3.21
N THR A 87 21.11 0.00 -2.83
CA THR A 87 22.27 0.33 -2.01
C THR A 87 23.01 1.51 -2.62
N PRO A 88 23.46 2.49 -1.82
CA PRO A 88 24.34 3.55 -2.30
C PRO A 88 25.64 2.98 -2.90
#